data_AF-A0A7X7KY87-F1
#
_entry.id   AF-A0A7X7KY87-F1
#
_cell.length_a   1.000
_cell.length_b   1.000
_cell.length_c   1.000
_cell.angle_alpha   90.00
_cell.angle_beta   90.00
_cell.angle_gamma   90.00
#
_symmetry.space_group_name_H-M   'P 1'
#
loop_
_entity.id
_entity.type
_entity.pdbx_description
1 polymer ?
#
loop_
_entity_poly.entity_id
_entity_poly.type
_entity_poly.pdbx_seq_one_letter_code
_entity_poly.pdbx_strand_id
1 'polypeptide(L)'
;KACHYVRETLDIPVFEGAFSAELVAPARFDVILACHVLEHVDDPHAFVREIMAACNPGAVVIVVSPHDASLTARLKRRLFYPAGVTLEYGHLHYPMHLQGYTKASLKTLFISEGYELLECTTLAKLQPAYGHKFSGWGERALLPLYLLEYLTALGNLVCGCFRVPRTGASRVMASAEKR
;
A
#
# COMPACT_ATOMS: atom_id res chain seq x y z
N LYS A 1 -8.60 -10.64 -20.28
CA LYS A 1 -9.81 -9.81 -20.59
C LYS A 1 -9.59 -8.33 -20.25
N ALA A 2 -9.21 -7.98 -19.02
CA ALA A 2 -8.93 -6.57 -18.64
C ALA A 2 -7.70 -5.98 -19.38
N CYS A 3 -6.56 -6.68 -19.38
CA CYS A 3 -5.35 -6.20 -20.06
C CYS A 3 -5.59 -5.96 -21.56
N HIS A 4 -6.26 -6.90 -22.23
CA HIS A 4 -6.66 -6.76 -23.63
C HIS A 4 -7.53 -5.52 -23.87
N TYR A 5 -8.55 -5.28 -23.03
CA TYR A 5 -9.39 -4.08 -23.14
C TYR A 5 -8.58 -2.79 -23.02
N VAL A 6 -7.66 -2.72 -22.06
CA VAL A 6 -6.81 -1.53 -21.86
C VAL A 6 -5.92 -1.27 -23.08
N ARG A 7 -5.29 -2.32 -23.66
CA ARG A 7 -4.47 -2.16 -24.87
C ARG A 7 -5.31 -1.67 -26.05
N GLU A 8 -6.39 -2.38 -26.36
CA GLU A 8 -7.15 -2.13 -27.59
C GLU A 8 -8.00 -0.86 -27.54
N THR A 9 -8.50 -0.47 -26.36
CA THR A 9 -9.47 0.63 -26.24
C THR A 9 -8.83 1.92 -25.74
N LEU A 10 -7.84 1.83 -24.83
CA LEU A 10 -7.24 3.00 -24.20
C LEU A 10 -5.85 3.33 -24.74
N ASP A 11 -5.26 2.43 -25.55
CA ASP A 11 -3.89 2.56 -26.08
C ASP A 11 -2.84 2.81 -24.98
N ILE A 12 -3.05 2.17 -23.81
CA ILE A 12 -2.13 2.25 -22.68
C ILE A 12 -1.27 0.97 -22.65
N PRO A 13 0.07 1.08 -22.60
CA PRO A 13 0.93 -0.07 -22.39
C PRO A 13 0.56 -0.80 -21.10
N VAL A 14 0.21 -2.08 -21.21
CA VAL A 14 -0.10 -2.94 -20.07
C VAL A 14 0.60 -4.27 -20.23
N PHE A 15 1.21 -4.72 -19.14
CA PHE A 15 1.94 -5.98 -19.04
C PHE A 15 1.13 -6.95 -18.20
N GLU A 16 1.05 -8.21 -18.63
CA GLU A 16 0.29 -9.24 -17.94
C GLU A 16 1.26 -10.18 -17.23
N GLY A 17 1.17 -10.27 -15.90
CA GLY A 17 2.03 -11.11 -15.08
C GLY A 17 2.21 -10.55 -13.67
N ALA A 18 2.99 -11.29 -12.85
CA ALA A 18 3.51 -10.75 -11.61
C ALA A 18 4.52 -9.64 -11.92
N PHE A 19 4.49 -8.56 -11.13
CA PHE A 19 5.38 -7.44 -11.35
C PHE A 19 6.84 -7.82 -11.06
N SER A 20 7.72 -7.47 -12.00
CA SER A 20 9.18 -7.46 -11.84
C SER A 20 9.76 -6.31 -12.67
N ALA A 21 10.96 -5.87 -12.34
CA ALA A 21 11.68 -4.87 -13.13
C ALA A 21 12.01 -5.37 -14.54
N GLU A 22 12.19 -6.68 -14.71
CA GLU A 22 12.41 -7.30 -16.01
C GLU A 22 11.20 -7.18 -16.93
N LEU A 23 9.98 -7.32 -16.38
CA LEU A 23 8.72 -7.23 -17.15
C LEU A 23 8.57 -5.88 -17.88
N VAL A 24 9.14 -4.83 -17.31
CA VAL A 24 9.07 -3.45 -17.82
C VAL A 24 10.41 -2.96 -18.38
N ALA A 25 11.45 -3.80 -18.40
CA ALA A 25 12.75 -3.43 -18.94
C ALA A 25 12.67 -3.21 -20.47
N PRO A 26 13.51 -2.31 -21.03
CA PRO A 26 14.54 -1.49 -20.37
C PRO A 26 14.00 -0.19 -19.76
N ALA A 27 12.67 0.01 -19.71
CA ALA A 27 12.10 1.25 -19.20
C ALA A 27 12.44 1.46 -17.71
N ARG A 28 12.48 2.73 -17.32
CA ARG A 28 12.62 3.18 -15.93
C ARG A 28 11.66 4.32 -15.68
N PHE A 29 11.16 4.41 -14.45
CA PHE A 29 10.10 5.34 -14.09
C PHE A 29 10.56 6.37 -13.07
N ASP A 30 10.10 7.61 -13.23
CA ASP A 30 10.28 8.68 -12.23
C ASP A 30 9.21 8.64 -11.14
N VAL A 31 8.07 7.98 -11.42
CA VAL A 31 6.97 7.79 -10.48
C VAL A 31 6.40 6.38 -10.63
N ILE A 32 6.22 5.67 -9.52
CA ILE A 32 5.50 4.40 -9.45
C ILE A 32 4.38 4.52 -8.40
N LEU A 33 3.17 4.08 -8.76
CA LEU A 33 2.02 4.00 -7.85
C LEU A 33 1.62 2.53 -7.65
N ALA A 34 1.65 2.06 -6.41
CA ALA A 34 1.09 0.78 -6.01
C ALA A 34 -0.14 1.03 -5.11
N CYS A 35 -1.33 1.00 -5.70
CA CYS A 35 -2.59 1.24 -5.00
C CYS A 35 -3.34 -0.08 -4.81
N HIS A 36 -3.55 -0.51 -3.58
CA HIS A 36 -4.19 -1.78 -3.24
C HIS A 36 -3.50 -3.01 -3.83
N VAL A 37 -2.16 -3.02 -3.77
CA VAL A 37 -1.33 -4.11 -4.31
C VAL A 37 -0.58 -4.80 -3.18
N LEU A 38 0.07 -4.02 -2.32
CA LEU A 38 1.06 -4.52 -1.37
C LEU A 38 0.47 -5.54 -0.36
N GLU A 39 -0.79 -5.38 0.03
CA GLU A 39 -1.49 -6.31 0.94
C GLU A 39 -1.67 -7.72 0.35
N HIS A 40 -1.58 -7.87 -0.97
CA HIS A 40 -1.71 -9.13 -1.69
C HIS A 40 -0.36 -9.81 -1.96
N VAL A 41 0.75 -9.12 -1.71
CA VAL A 41 2.11 -9.61 -2.01
C VAL A 41 2.58 -10.56 -0.91
N ASP A 42 3.17 -11.67 -1.32
CA ASP A 42 3.75 -12.70 -0.44
C ASP A 42 5.08 -12.26 0.18
N ASP A 43 6.04 -11.80 -0.64
CA ASP A 43 7.31 -11.22 -0.21
C ASP A 43 7.34 -9.70 -0.49
N PRO A 44 6.90 -8.87 0.48
CA PRO A 44 6.86 -7.42 0.29
C PRO A 44 8.26 -6.80 0.17
N HIS A 45 9.30 -7.43 0.72
CA HIS A 45 10.66 -6.94 0.61
C HIS A 45 11.19 -7.15 -0.82
N ALA A 46 10.97 -8.33 -1.41
CA ALA A 46 11.32 -8.58 -2.81
C ALA A 46 10.58 -7.64 -3.76
N PHE A 47 9.27 -7.48 -3.56
CA PHE A 47 8.46 -6.57 -4.39
C PHE A 47 8.96 -5.12 -4.33
N VAL A 48 9.27 -4.60 -3.15
CA VAL A 48 9.79 -3.23 -3.00
C VAL A 48 11.19 -3.06 -3.59
N ARG A 49 12.02 -4.11 -3.64
CA ARG A 49 13.29 -4.10 -4.39
C ARG A 49 13.09 -4.10 -5.91
N GLU A 50 12.15 -4.88 -6.42
CA GLU A 50 11.79 -4.86 -7.85
C GLU A 50 11.29 -3.49 -8.28
N ILE A 51 10.48 -2.82 -7.45
CA ILE A 51 10.06 -1.43 -7.69
C ILE A 51 11.29 -0.52 -7.80
N MET A 52 12.25 -0.64 -6.87
CA MET A 52 13.46 0.18 -6.89
C MET A 52 14.27 -0.06 -8.16
N ALA A 53 14.40 -1.31 -8.60
CA ALA A 53 15.14 -1.69 -9.80
C ALA A 53 14.49 -1.15 -11.10
N ALA A 54 13.17 -0.94 -11.09
CA ALA A 54 12.41 -0.32 -12.18
C ALA A 54 12.42 1.22 -12.15
N CYS A 55 13.01 1.85 -11.13
CA CYS A 55 13.00 3.31 -10.96
C CYS A 55 14.28 3.99 -11.47
N ASN A 56 14.14 5.25 -11.89
CA ASN A 56 15.28 6.16 -12.01
C ASN A 56 15.79 6.58 -10.60
N PRO A 57 17.08 6.94 -10.45
CA PRO A 57 17.55 7.55 -9.21
C PRO A 57 16.74 8.82 -8.88
N GLY A 58 16.27 8.93 -7.64
CA GLY A 58 15.41 10.04 -7.22
C GLY A 58 13.92 9.89 -7.53
N ALA A 59 13.50 8.79 -8.15
CA ALA A 59 12.09 8.51 -8.43
C ALA A 59 11.24 8.47 -7.15
N VAL A 60 9.94 8.76 -7.29
CA VAL A 60 8.97 8.74 -6.21
C VAL A 60 8.10 7.48 -6.30
N VAL A 61 7.99 6.76 -5.20
CA VAL A 61 7.12 5.59 -5.06
C VAL A 61 6.00 5.92 -4.09
N ILE A 62 4.76 5.79 -4.56
CA ILE A 62 3.55 6.02 -3.78
C ILE A 62 2.87 4.68 -3.55
N VAL A 63 2.60 4.35 -2.28
CA VAL A 63 1.88 3.13 -1.90
C VAL A 63 0.64 3.49 -1.12
N VAL A 64 -0.50 2.91 -1.52
CA VAL A 64 -1.76 3.00 -0.80
C VAL A 64 -2.19 1.58 -0.45
N SER A 65 -2.41 1.30 0.83
CA SER A 65 -2.81 -0.03 1.31
C SER A 65 -3.75 0.10 2.52
N PRO A 66 -4.58 -0.91 2.85
CA PRO A 66 -5.43 -0.89 4.03
C PRO A 66 -4.65 -0.66 5.32
N HIS A 67 -5.14 0.24 6.17
CA HIS A 67 -4.51 0.58 7.44
C HIS A 67 -5.01 -0.33 8.56
N ASP A 68 -4.23 -1.32 8.95
CA ASP A 68 -4.63 -2.36 9.91
C ASP A 68 -4.77 -1.84 11.35
N ALA A 69 -4.20 -0.67 11.67
CA ALA A 69 -4.42 -0.02 12.97
C ALA A 69 -5.60 0.98 12.99
N SER A 70 -6.36 1.10 11.89
CA SER A 70 -7.55 1.95 11.78
C SER A 70 -8.66 1.59 12.75
N LEU A 71 -9.58 2.52 13.00
CA LEU A 71 -10.74 2.25 13.86
C LEU A 71 -11.65 1.19 13.24
N THR A 72 -11.83 1.21 11.93
CA THR A 72 -12.55 0.17 11.17
C THR A 72 -11.91 -1.20 11.37
N ALA A 73 -10.59 -1.32 11.23
CA ALA A 73 -9.90 -2.59 11.45
C ALA A 73 -10.03 -3.08 12.90
N ARG A 74 -9.96 -2.17 13.88
CA ARG A 74 -10.17 -2.50 15.30
C ARG A 74 -11.60 -2.98 15.56
N LEU A 75 -12.60 -2.31 14.99
CA LEU A 75 -14.02 -2.69 15.13
C LEU A 75 -14.28 -4.06 14.51
N LYS A 76 -13.73 -4.31 13.30
CA LYS A 76 -13.81 -5.62 12.65
C LYS A 76 -13.22 -6.72 13.53
N ARG A 77 -12.00 -6.54 14.04
CA ARG A 77 -11.33 -7.52 14.90
C ARG A 77 -12.05 -7.79 16.23
N ARG A 78 -12.56 -6.74 16.88
CA ARG A 78 -13.13 -6.84 18.22
C ARG A 78 -14.59 -7.23 18.26
N LEU A 79 -15.36 -6.92 17.23
CA LEU A 79 -16.81 -7.11 17.23
C LEU A 79 -17.29 -7.93 16.04
N PHE A 80 -17.02 -7.48 14.80
CA PHE A 80 -17.67 -8.09 13.63
C PHE A 80 -17.15 -9.49 13.33
N TYR A 81 -15.85 -9.72 13.48
CA TYR A 81 -15.26 -11.04 13.24
C TYR A 81 -15.72 -12.08 14.29
N PRO A 82 -15.63 -11.81 15.62
CA PRO A 82 -16.19 -12.73 16.63
C PRO A 82 -17.69 -12.97 16.51
N ALA A 83 -18.45 -11.98 16.03
CA ALA A 83 -19.89 -12.08 15.84
C ALA A 83 -20.29 -12.77 14.52
N GLY A 84 -19.34 -13.21 13.70
CA GLY A 84 -19.61 -13.86 12.40
C GLY A 84 -20.21 -12.91 11.34
N VAL A 85 -20.10 -11.60 11.54
CA VAL A 85 -20.58 -10.58 10.60
C VAL A 85 -19.62 -10.43 9.41
N THR A 86 -18.34 -10.74 9.61
CA THR A 86 -17.31 -10.73 8.56
C THR A 86 -16.32 -11.87 8.76
N LEU A 87 -15.75 -12.35 7.66
CA LEU A 87 -14.63 -13.30 7.66
C LEU A 87 -13.27 -12.57 7.74
N GLU A 88 -13.27 -11.23 7.68
CA GLU A 88 -12.06 -10.41 7.69
C GLU A 88 -11.61 -10.11 9.13
N TYR A 89 -10.40 -10.54 9.50
CA TYR A 89 -9.79 -10.17 10.76
C TYR A 89 -9.07 -8.82 10.62
N GLY A 90 -9.83 -7.73 10.75
CA GLY A 90 -9.31 -6.38 10.47
C GLY A 90 -9.29 -6.14 8.97
N HIS A 91 -8.11 -5.98 8.39
CA HIS A 91 -7.96 -5.97 6.93
C HIS A 91 -7.33 -7.25 6.37
N LEU A 92 -6.98 -8.22 7.21
CA LEU A 92 -6.52 -9.53 6.78
C LEU A 92 -7.70 -10.38 6.28
N HIS A 93 -7.53 -10.99 5.12
CA HIS A 93 -8.57 -11.76 4.46
C HIS A 93 -7.95 -12.80 3.53
N TYR A 94 -7.63 -13.98 4.06
CA TYR A 94 -7.05 -15.06 3.25
C TYR A 94 -8.09 -15.61 2.24
N PRO A 95 -7.70 -15.91 0.99
CA PRO A 95 -6.36 -15.81 0.39
C PRO A 95 -6.05 -14.47 -0.28
N MET A 96 -6.92 -13.47 -0.14
CA MET A 96 -6.82 -12.19 -0.83
C MET A 96 -5.78 -11.26 -0.17
N HIS A 97 -5.99 -10.83 1.08
CA HIS A 97 -5.08 -9.96 1.83
C HIS A 97 -4.23 -10.79 2.78
N LEU A 98 -2.94 -10.88 2.46
CA LEU A 98 -1.94 -11.66 3.19
C LEU A 98 -1.25 -10.81 4.27
N GLN A 99 -1.11 -9.51 4.03
CA GLN A 99 -0.35 -8.59 4.87
C GLN A 99 -1.23 -7.47 5.44
N GLY A 100 -0.93 -7.03 6.67
CA GLY A 100 -1.60 -5.91 7.33
C GLY A 100 -0.61 -4.76 7.59
N TYR A 101 -0.88 -3.58 7.05
CA TYR A 101 0.04 -2.44 7.17
C TYR A 101 -0.42 -1.38 8.17
N THR A 102 0.53 -0.88 8.94
CA THR A 102 0.42 0.33 9.74
C THR A 102 1.35 1.39 9.17
N LYS A 103 1.20 2.65 9.58
CA LYS A 103 2.22 3.67 9.24
C LYS A 103 3.62 3.24 9.64
N ALA A 104 3.75 2.58 10.80
CA ALA A 104 5.04 2.14 11.31
C ALA A 104 5.60 1.00 10.45
N SER A 105 4.84 -0.07 10.22
CA SER A 105 5.33 -1.21 9.44
C SER A 105 5.59 -0.86 7.98
N LEU A 106 4.78 0.02 7.37
CA LEU A 106 5.02 0.49 6.00
C LEU A 106 6.31 1.33 5.91
N LYS A 107 6.55 2.24 6.86
CA LYS A 107 7.81 2.98 6.93
C LYS A 107 9.00 2.06 7.11
N THR A 108 8.91 1.10 8.04
CA THR A 108 9.98 0.15 8.32
C THR A 108 10.35 -0.65 7.08
N LEU A 109 9.36 -1.19 6.35
CA LEU A 109 9.58 -1.94 5.10
C LEU A 109 10.41 -1.12 4.11
N PHE A 110 9.94 0.08 3.75
CA PHE A 110 10.59 0.91 2.73
C PHE A 110 11.96 1.43 3.18
N ILE A 111 12.08 1.92 4.41
CA ILE A 111 13.36 2.44 4.93
C ILE A 111 14.39 1.31 5.01
N SER A 112 14.00 0.09 5.39
CA SER A 112 14.91 -1.05 5.46
C SER A 112 15.46 -1.48 4.10
N GLU A 113 14.72 -1.24 3.01
CA GLU A 113 15.18 -1.48 1.64
C GLU A 113 15.93 -0.29 1.04
N GLY A 114 16.18 0.76 1.82
CA GLY A 114 17.02 1.90 1.42
C GLY A 114 16.25 3.08 0.82
N TYR A 115 14.93 3.12 0.93
CA TYR A 115 14.16 4.29 0.50
C TYR A 115 14.25 5.44 1.50
N GLU A 116 14.15 6.67 0.99
CA GLU A 116 13.95 7.87 1.79
C GLU A 116 12.44 8.11 2.01
N LEU A 117 12.01 8.32 3.25
CA LEU A 117 10.63 8.69 3.55
C LEU A 117 10.39 10.16 3.18
N LEU A 118 9.42 10.43 2.31
CA LEU A 118 8.94 11.79 2.04
C LEU A 118 7.73 12.11 2.91
N GLU A 119 6.72 11.23 2.89
CA GLU A 119 5.50 11.41 3.63
C GLU A 119 4.87 10.05 3.98
N CYS A 120 4.18 9.97 5.12
CA CYS A 120 3.31 8.83 5.38
C CYS A 120 2.12 9.28 6.22
N THR A 121 0.94 9.15 5.65
CA THR A 121 -0.34 9.63 6.18
C THR A 121 -1.37 8.51 6.17
N THR A 122 -2.55 8.81 6.69
CA THR A 122 -3.71 7.93 6.61
C THR A 122 -4.84 8.66 5.92
N LEU A 123 -5.68 7.92 5.20
CA LEU A 123 -6.87 8.45 4.56
C LEU A 123 -8.10 7.76 5.14
N ALA A 124 -9.06 8.55 5.59
CA ALA A 124 -10.38 8.12 6.00
C ALA A 124 -11.37 8.24 4.84
N LYS A 125 -12.42 7.41 4.82
CA LYS A 125 -13.44 7.40 3.76
C LYS A 125 -14.09 8.76 3.46
N LEU A 126 -14.15 9.67 4.43
CA LEU A 126 -14.74 10.99 4.26
C LEU A 126 -13.85 11.98 3.49
N GLN A 127 -12.56 11.68 3.34
CA GLN A 127 -11.66 12.58 2.63
C GLN A 127 -11.88 12.46 1.11
N PRO A 128 -11.91 13.58 0.37
CA PRO A 128 -12.07 13.55 -1.09
C PRO A 128 -11.02 12.67 -1.80
N ALA A 129 -9.79 12.66 -1.28
CA ALA A 129 -8.68 11.84 -1.78
C ALA A 129 -8.91 10.33 -1.68
N TYR A 130 -9.91 9.89 -0.90
CA TYR A 130 -10.29 8.47 -0.80
C TYR A 130 -10.96 7.96 -2.09
N GLY A 131 -11.58 8.85 -2.88
CA GLY A 131 -12.13 8.51 -4.21
C GLY A 131 -13.40 7.65 -4.22
N HIS A 132 -13.93 7.22 -3.07
CA HIS A 132 -15.13 6.38 -2.99
C HIS A 132 -16.39 7.20 -2.74
N LYS A 133 -17.46 6.93 -3.51
CA LYS A 133 -18.80 7.47 -3.24
C LYS A 133 -19.56 6.49 -2.36
N PHE A 134 -20.08 6.94 -1.21
CA PHE A 134 -20.90 6.10 -0.33
C PHE A 134 -22.04 5.45 -1.10
N SER A 135 -22.07 4.11 -1.16
CA SER A 135 -22.93 3.37 -2.09
C SER A 135 -24.07 2.61 -1.42
N GLY A 136 -24.12 2.52 -0.08
CA GLY A 136 -25.16 1.75 0.63
C GLY A 136 -25.47 2.17 2.07
N TRP A 137 -26.59 1.65 2.61
CA TRP A 137 -27.07 1.93 3.97
C TRP A 137 -26.10 1.48 5.07
N GLY A 138 -25.44 0.33 4.90
CA GLY A 138 -24.44 -0.17 5.85
C GLY A 138 -23.22 0.76 5.98
N GLU A 139 -22.77 1.37 4.88
CA GLU A 139 -21.69 2.35 4.93
C GLU A 139 -22.12 3.65 5.62
N ARG A 140 -23.39 4.06 5.44
CA ARG A 140 -23.95 5.24 6.10
C ARG A 140 -24.02 5.07 7.62
N ALA A 141 -24.34 3.87 8.11
CA ALA A 141 -24.32 3.55 9.53
C ALA A 141 -22.91 3.70 10.17
N LEU A 142 -21.85 3.59 9.37
CA LEU A 142 -20.46 3.75 9.82
C LEU A 142 -19.91 5.18 9.65
N LEU A 143 -20.73 6.15 9.21
CA LEU A 143 -20.28 7.55 9.07
C LEU A 143 -19.65 8.15 10.35
N PRO A 144 -20.20 7.93 11.56
CA PRO A 144 -19.57 8.42 12.78
C PRO A 144 -18.16 7.84 12.98
N LEU A 145 -17.95 6.57 12.61
CA LEU A 145 -16.65 5.91 12.67
C LEU A 145 -15.67 6.57 11.68
N TYR A 146 -16.10 6.78 10.43
CA TYR A 146 -15.25 7.42 9.41
C TYR A 146 -14.90 8.87 9.77
N LEU A 147 -15.81 9.60 10.45
CA LEU A 147 -15.51 10.93 10.99
C LEU A 147 -14.46 10.86 12.08
N LEU A 148 -14.59 9.91 13.00
CA LEU A 148 -13.61 9.74 14.06
C LEU A 148 -12.24 9.34 13.49
N GLU A 149 -12.20 8.46 12.47
CA GLU A 149 -10.97 8.11 11.77
C GLU A 149 -10.29 9.33 11.14
N TYR A 150 -11.07 10.22 10.52
CA TYR A 150 -10.57 11.48 9.97
C TYR A 150 -9.99 12.38 11.06
N LEU A 151 -10.73 12.61 12.15
CA LEU A 151 -10.32 13.50 13.24
C LEU A 151 -9.11 12.98 14.03
N THR A 152 -8.92 11.65 14.08
CA THR A 152 -7.86 11.01 14.88
C THR A 152 -6.64 10.58 14.05
N ALA A 153 -6.62 10.85 12.74
CA ALA A 153 -5.60 10.34 11.83
C ALA A 153 -5.44 8.81 11.92
N LEU A 154 -6.55 8.11 12.14
CA LEU A 154 -6.66 6.65 12.13
C LEU A 154 -7.51 6.19 10.94
N GLY A 155 -7.35 6.88 9.80
CA GLY A 155 -7.96 6.55 8.51
C GLY A 155 -7.79 5.08 8.16
N ASN A 156 -8.74 4.53 7.42
CA ASN A 156 -8.77 3.11 7.06
C ASN A 156 -7.82 2.73 5.91
N LEU A 157 -7.15 3.70 5.28
CA LEU A 157 -6.01 3.50 4.39
C LEU A 157 -4.76 4.17 4.95
N VAL A 158 -3.59 3.60 4.64
CA VAL A 158 -2.29 4.21 4.84
C VAL A 158 -1.72 4.56 3.47
N CYS A 159 -1.22 5.78 3.34
CA CYS A 159 -0.55 6.28 2.15
C CYS A 159 0.91 6.58 2.50
N GLY A 160 1.85 5.95 1.81
CA GLY A 160 3.28 6.19 1.94
C GLY A 160 3.84 6.76 0.65
N CYS A 161 4.62 7.84 0.76
CA CYS A 161 5.36 8.45 -0.32
C CYS A 161 6.85 8.38 -0.01
N PHE A 162 7.60 7.70 -0.88
CA PHE A 162 9.01 7.36 -0.68
C PHE A 162 9.82 7.80 -1.89
N ARG A 163 11.10 8.08 -1.69
CA ARG A 163 12.04 8.42 -2.75
C ARG A 163 13.12 7.34 -2.85
N VAL A 164 13.40 6.93 -4.08
CA VAL A 164 14.58 6.12 -4.41
C VAL A 164 15.83 7.00 -4.29
N PRO A 165 16.89 6.55 -3.59
CA PRO A 165 18.12 7.34 -3.44
C PRO A 165 18.65 7.89 -4.76
N ARG A 166 19.06 9.16 -4.77
CA ARG A 166 19.57 9.85 -5.98
C ARG A 166 20.97 9.39 -6.37
N THR A 167 21.74 8.95 -5.40
CA THR A 167 23.04 8.32 -5.60
C THR A 167 22.87 6.86 -5.23
N GLY A 168 23.51 5.95 -5.98
CA GLY A 168 23.58 4.55 -5.58
C GLY A 168 24.23 4.49 -4.20
N ALA A 169 23.43 4.42 -3.15
CA ALA A 169 23.91 4.26 -1.80
C ALA A 169 24.56 2.88 -1.76
N SER A 170 25.87 2.88 -1.98
CA SER A 170 26.75 1.76 -1.74
C SER A 170 26.35 1.17 -0.39
N ARG A 171 25.86 -0.08 -0.42
CA ARG A 171 25.60 -0.87 0.77
C ARG A 171 26.91 -0.99 1.54
N VAL A 172 27.10 -0.18 2.57
CA VAL A 172 27.95 -0.58 3.69
C VAL A 172 27.02 -1.21 4.70
N MET A 173 27.02 -2.54 4.69
CA MET A 173 26.51 -3.34 5.80
C MET A 173 27.24 -2.88 7.07
N ALA A 174 26.51 -2.23 7.97
CA ALA A 174 26.86 -2.24 9.38
C ALA A 174 26.52 -3.63 9.93
N SER A 175 27.36 -4.62 9.58
CA SER A 175 27.39 -5.90 10.26
C SER A 175 27.80 -5.64 11.70
N ALA A 176 26.88 -6.00 12.60
CA ALA A 176 27.12 -6.57 13.91
C ALA A 176 28.59 -6.57 14.39
N GLU A 177 28.97 -5.56 15.15
CA GLU A 177 30.04 -5.70 16.14
C GLU A 177 29.74 -4.80 17.34
N LYS A 178 28.87 -5.31 18.23
CA LYS A 178 29.01 -5.06 19.67
C LYS A 178 28.87 -6.40 20.38
N ARG A 179 30.04 -6.89 20.78
CA ARG A 179 30.25 -7.82 21.88
C ARG A 179 29.58 -7.31 23.16
#